data_AF-A0A1I0K8S6-F1
#
_entry.id   AF-A0A1I0K8S6-F1
#
_cell.length_a   1.000
_cell.length_b   1.000
_cell.length_c   1.000
_cell.angle_alpha   90.00
_cell.angle_beta   90.00
_cell.angle_gamma   90.00
#
_symmetry.space_group_name_H-M   'P 1'
#
loop_
_entity.id
_entity.type
_entity.pdbx_description
1 polymer ?
#
loop_
_entity_poly.entity_id
_entity_poly.type
_entity_poly.pdbx_seq_one_letter_code
_entity_poly.pdbx_strand_id
1 'polypeptide(L)'
;MAKAFMDEGFMLENAVAEKLYQEYAAPMPIIDYHCHLSPQEIYENKTYRNITEVWLYGDHYKWRAMRAFGIDERFITGDGSDEEKFHAFARTLPAAIGNPLYHWSHLELRRYFGIDAVLNEQTAASIWEQANAKLNGPAFGVRELITKSGVQVICTTDDPADSLEYHLKLKEDASFATKVLPSFRPDKALELNHPGFPAWLAQLGEACGKGIVSYGLLLDALESRVAFFHQAGCRVSDHALSEVPFAPATAEEAAEIFSRAAAGSRVSREDEQRYKTHLLLFLGKLYKAHGWAMQYHINAARNNNTVMFKQLGPDTGYDTMNDSLLAGPLGGLLDALEQQDALSKTILYSLNPRDNHVLGTLIGAFQGEGIPGKIQLGSGWWFNDTKEGMIRQLKALAELGLLGKFVGMLTDSRSFLSYTRHEYFRRILCNLIGTWVENGEYPEDYGQLGALVQDISYNNAKAYFGF
;
A
#
# COMPACT_ATOMS: atom_id res chain seq x y z
N MET A 1 13.09 -20.87 29.88
CA MET A 1 12.90 -19.43 30.20
C MET A 1 12.15 -18.80 29.04
N ALA A 2 11.34 -17.76 29.27
CA ALA A 2 10.72 -17.03 28.17
C ALA A 2 11.79 -16.30 27.36
N LYS A 3 11.63 -16.22 26.03
CA LYS A 3 12.47 -15.35 25.17
C LYS A 3 12.31 -13.89 25.58
N ALA A 4 13.35 -13.08 25.37
CA ALA A 4 13.25 -11.66 25.64
C ALA A 4 12.38 -10.97 24.58
N PHE A 5 11.65 -9.93 24.96
CA PHE A 5 10.77 -9.22 24.04
C PHE A 5 11.58 -8.54 22.93
N MET A 6 11.28 -8.95 21.69
CA MET A 6 11.95 -8.55 20.45
C MET A 6 13.48 -8.72 20.47
N ASP A 7 14.01 -9.82 21.00
CA ASP A 7 15.44 -10.12 20.80
C ASP A 7 15.80 -10.27 19.31
N GLU A 8 17.07 -10.59 19.00
CA GLU A 8 17.52 -10.77 17.62
C GLU A 8 16.72 -11.87 16.88
N GLY A 9 16.23 -12.86 17.63
CA GLY A 9 15.35 -13.94 17.18
C GLY A 9 13.86 -13.58 17.15
N PHE A 10 13.50 -12.30 17.22
CA PHE A 10 12.12 -11.85 17.11
C PHE A 10 11.46 -12.43 15.85
N MET A 11 10.32 -13.11 16.04
CA MET A 11 9.55 -13.81 15.00
C MET A 11 10.27 -14.97 14.30
N LEU A 12 11.43 -15.40 14.80
CA LEU A 12 12.21 -16.52 14.28
C LEU A 12 12.24 -17.62 15.36
N GLU A 13 11.60 -18.74 15.07
CA GLU A 13 11.33 -19.80 16.03
C GLU A 13 12.26 -21.01 15.85
N ASN A 14 13.03 -21.04 14.76
CA ASN A 14 13.93 -22.14 14.41
C ASN A 14 15.23 -21.70 13.72
N ALA A 15 16.23 -22.59 13.72
CA ALA A 15 17.57 -22.31 13.19
C ALA A 15 17.59 -22.07 11.67
N VAL A 16 16.71 -22.77 10.93
CA VAL A 16 16.56 -22.55 9.48
C VAL A 16 16.06 -21.13 9.22
N ALA A 17 15.03 -20.69 9.92
CA ALA A 17 14.47 -19.35 9.82
C ALA A 17 15.47 -18.25 10.19
N GLU A 18 16.22 -18.45 11.28
CA GLU A 18 17.29 -17.54 11.69
C GLU A 18 18.32 -17.37 10.58
N LYS A 19 18.79 -18.48 10.00
CA LYS A 19 19.75 -18.46 8.91
C LYS A 19 19.20 -17.80 7.65
N LEU A 20 17.97 -18.15 7.24
CA LEU A 20 17.32 -17.54 6.07
C LEU A 20 17.18 -16.02 6.23
N TYR A 21 16.79 -15.56 7.42
CA TYR A 21 16.63 -14.14 7.68
C TYR A 21 17.97 -13.41 7.65
N GLN A 22 18.95 -13.87 8.45
CA GLN A 22 20.22 -13.15 8.64
C GLN A 22 21.10 -13.17 7.38
N GLU A 23 21.20 -14.31 6.70
CA GLU A 23 22.11 -14.45 5.54
C GLU A 23 21.47 -14.00 4.23
N TYR A 24 20.14 -14.13 4.07
CA TYR A 24 19.49 -13.95 2.76
C TYR A 24 18.45 -12.84 2.73
N ALA A 25 17.59 -12.68 3.74
CA ALA A 25 16.50 -11.69 3.69
C ALA A 25 16.91 -10.29 4.15
N ALA A 26 17.55 -10.20 5.32
CA ALA A 26 17.91 -8.94 5.97
C ALA A 26 18.84 -8.06 5.11
N PRO A 27 19.85 -8.60 4.39
CA PRO A 27 20.74 -7.79 3.55
C PRO A 27 20.07 -7.24 2.28
N MET A 28 18.88 -7.73 1.90
CA MET A 28 18.26 -7.31 0.64
C MET A 28 17.78 -5.86 0.72
N PRO A 29 18.00 -5.06 -0.34
CA PRO A 29 17.42 -3.72 -0.44
C PRO A 29 15.88 -3.78 -0.49
N ILE A 30 15.24 -2.62 -0.34
CA ILE A 30 13.78 -2.49 -0.40
C ILE A 30 13.36 -1.89 -1.74
N ILE A 31 12.37 -2.52 -2.37
CA ILE A 31 11.50 -1.90 -3.37
C ILE A 31 10.14 -1.76 -2.69
N ASP A 32 9.75 -0.52 -2.40
CA ASP A 32 8.43 -0.21 -1.87
C ASP A 32 7.53 0.22 -3.02
N TYR A 33 7.03 -0.77 -3.75
CA TYR A 33 6.35 -0.58 -5.03
C TYR A 33 4.91 -0.03 -4.90
N HIS A 34 4.45 0.28 -3.69
CA HIS A 34 3.21 1.00 -3.45
C HIS A 34 3.18 1.60 -2.03
N CYS A 35 3.13 2.92 -1.94
CA CYS A 35 3.00 3.66 -0.69
C CYS A 35 2.23 4.98 -0.89
N HIS A 36 2.05 5.71 0.21
CA HIS A 36 1.35 7.00 0.29
C HIS A 36 2.25 8.12 0.84
N LEU A 37 3.57 7.97 0.68
CA LEU A 37 4.56 8.98 1.08
C LEU A 37 4.43 10.25 0.23
N SER A 38 4.71 11.41 0.82
CA SER A 38 4.70 12.69 0.12
C SER A 38 5.99 12.87 -0.70
N PRO A 39 5.93 12.97 -2.04
CA PRO A 39 7.12 13.22 -2.87
C PRO A 39 7.72 14.62 -2.58
N GLN A 40 6.89 15.57 -2.15
CA GLN A 40 7.36 16.88 -1.70
C GLN A 40 8.24 16.76 -0.45
N GLU A 41 7.80 16.03 0.58
CA GLU A 41 8.60 15.86 1.81
C GLU A 41 9.92 15.16 1.53
N ILE A 42 9.96 14.23 0.56
CA ILE A 42 11.20 13.60 0.11
C ILE A 42 12.10 14.62 -0.59
N TYR A 43 11.55 15.39 -1.54
CA TYR A 43 12.33 16.39 -2.29
C TYR A 43 12.92 17.47 -1.37
N GLU A 44 12.11 18.03 -0.48
CA GLU A 44 12.51 19.07 0.47
C GLU A 44 13.37 18.54 1.63
N ASN A 45 13.56 17.21 1.69
CA ASN A 45 14.21 16.50 2.79
C ASN A 45 13.68 16.93 4.17
N LYS A 46 12.36 16.85 4.33
CA LYS A 46 11.68 17.31 5.55
C LYS A 46 12.31 16.71 6.80
N THR A 47 12.44 17.55 7.83
CA THR A 47 12.75 17.13 9.20
C THR A 47 11.49 17.30 10.06
N TYR A 48 11.39 16.51 11.14
CA TYR A 48 10.25 16.54 12.04
C TYR A 48 10.65 17.16 13.38
N ARG A 49 9.76 17.95 13.97
CA ARG A 49 10.06 18.70 15.21
C ARG A 49 10.20 17.80 16.42
N ASN A 50 9.39 16.74 16.47
CA ASN A 50 9.33 15.78 17.57
C ASN A 50 8.75 14.44 17.11
N ILE A 51 8.81 13.43 17.99
CA ILE A 51 8.34 12.08 17.70
C ILE A 51 6.85 12.04 17.38
N THR A 52 6.01 12.85 18.03
CA THR A 52 4.57 12.89 17.73
C THR A 52 4.29 13.29 16.28
N GLU A 53 5.02 14.26 15.75
CA GLU A 53 4.83 14.69 14.35
C GLU A 53 5.14 13.55 13.36
N VAL A 54 6.23 12.80 13.56
CA VAL A 54 6.62 11.70 12.66
C VAL A 54 5.83 10.40 12.93
N TRP A 55 5.29 10.20 14.14
CA TRP A 55 4.62 8.95 14.53
C TRP A 55 3.10 8.99 14.57
N LEU A 56 2.51 10.09 15.04
CA LEU A 56 1.11 10.16 15.37
C LEU A 56 0.31 11.00 14.38
N TYR A 57 0.93 11.72 13.44
CA TYR A 57 0.17 12.42 12.40
C TYR A 57 -0.18 11.50 11.20
N GLY A 58 0.29 10.25 11.24
CA GLY A 58 -0.10 9.12 10.40
C GLY A 58 0.72 7.87 10.74
N ASP A 59 0.36 6.65 10.31
CA ASP A 59 -0.94 6.23 9.80
C ASP A 59 -1.98 6.09 10.95
N HIS A 60 -3.25 6.08 10.58
CA HIS A 60 -4.41 6.12 11.49
C HIS A 60 -4.61 4.89 12.41
N TYR A 61 -3.74 3.87 12.36
CA TYR A 61 -3.81 2.73 13.28
C TYR A 61 -3.69 3.16 14.75
N LYS A 62 -2.76 4.09 15.03
CA LYS A 62 -2.52 4.59 16.39
C LYS A 62 -3.76 5.32 16.93
N TRP A 63 -4.39 6.15 16.09
CA TRP A 63 -5.65 6.83 16.43
C TRP A 63 -6.76 5.84 16.77
N ARG A 64 -6.92 4.79 15.98
CA ARG A 64 -7.93 3.76 16.23
C ARG A 64 -7.72 3.07 17.58
N ALA A 65 -6.46 2.75 17.93
CA ALA A 65 -6.13 2.17 19.22
C ALA A 65 -6.38 3.15 20.39
N MET A 66 -6.01 4.42 20.23
CA MET A 66 -6.26 5.46 21.25
C MET A 66 -7.76 5.67 21.48
N ARG A 67 -8.58 5.72 20.42
CA ARG A 67 -10.05 5.80 20.53
C ARG A 67 -10.63 4.56 21.20
N ALA A 68 -10.14 3.37 20.87
CA ALA A 68 -10.58 2.12 21.52
C ALA A 68 -10.22 2.08 23.01
N PHE A 69 -9.11 2.73 23.39
CA PHE A 69 -8.70 2.91 24.79
C PHE A 69 -9.47 4.03 25.51
N GLY A 70 -10.30 4.79 24.81
CA GLY A 70 -11.09 5.89 25.38
C GLY A 70 -10.31 7.18 25.57
N ILE A 71 -9.23 7.40 24.81
CA ILE A 71 -8.54 8.69 24.77
C ILE A 71 -9.46 9.73 24.09
N ASP A 72 -9.56 10.91 24.70
CA ASP A 72 -10.28 12.05 24.14
C ASP A 72 -9.67 12.48 22.78
N GLU A 73 -10.51 12.77 21.79
CA GLU A 73 -10.08 13.13 20.43
C GLU A 73 -9.15 14.37 20.42
N ARG A 74 -9.24 15.23 21.45
CA ARG A 74 -8.30 16.32 21.71
C ARG A 74 -6.84 15.87 21.71
N PHE A 75 -6.55 14.70 22.28
CA PHE A 75 -5.22 14.11 22.37
C PHE A 75 -4.92 13.12 21.23
N ILE A 76 -5.72 13.15 20.16
CA ILE A 76 -5.52 12.35 18.95
C ILE A 76 -5.32 13.30 17.76
N THR A 77 -6.40 13.89 17.26
CA THR A 77 -6.38 14.82 16.11
C THR A 77 -6.66 16.28 16.48
N GLY A 78 -7.08 16.54 17.73
CA GLY A 78 -7.41 17.89 18.19
C GLY A 78 -6.21 18.75 18.61
N ASP A 79 -6.48 19.70 19.50
CA ASP A 79 -5.55 20.79 19.87
C ASP A 79 -4.61 20.48 21.06
N GLY A 80 -4.56 19.23 21.53
CA GLY A 80 -3.57 18.80 22.51
C GLY A 80 -2.14 19.00 22.00
N SER A 81 -1.22 19.35 22.89
CA SER A 81 0.19 19.48 22.54
C SER A 81 0.77 18.15 22.08
N ASP A 82 1.86 18.21 21.31
CA ASP A 82 2.48 17.00 20.77
C ASP A 82 2.97 16.04 21.87
N GLU A 83 3.47 16.58 22.98
CA GLU A 83 3.88 15.79 24.14
C GLU A 83 2.68 15.12 24.83
N GLU A 84 1.59 15.85 25.05
CA GLU A 84 0.36 15.26 25.61
C GLU A 84 -0.18 14.12 24.74
N LYS A 85 -0.17 14.29 23.41
CA LYS A 85 -0.56 13.25 22.45
C LYS A 85 0.36 12.03 22.54
N PHE A 86 1.68 12.24 22.65
CA PHE A 86 2.64 11.14 22.84
C PHE A 86 2.39 10.37 24.13
N HIS A 87 2.20 11.07 25.25
CA HIS A 87 1.92 10.46 26.54
C HIS A 87 0.57 9.71 26.54
N ALA A 88 -0.45 10.23 25.86
CA ALA A 88 -1.72 9.55 25.68
C ALA A 88 -1.56 8.24 24.87
N PHE A 89 -0.71 8.24 23.84
CA PHE A 89 -0.37 7.03 23.10
C PHE A 89 0.45 6.04 23.94
N ALA A 90 1.44 6.52 24.70
CA ALA A 90 2.24 5.70 25.60
C ALA A 90 1.42 5.04 26.71
N ARG A 91 0.36 5.70 27.18
CA ARG A 91 -0.65 5.12 28.08
C ARG A 91 -1.51 4.04 27.42
N THR A 92 -1.80 4.20 26.13
CA THR A 92 -2.62 3.26 25.35
C THR A 92 -1.88 1.97 25.04
N LEU A 93 -0.60 2.06 24.66
CA LEU A 93 0.16 0.96 24.07
C LEU A 93 0.27 -0.30 24.94
N PRO A 94 0.42 -0.24 26.29
CA PRO A 94 0.44 -1.43 27.15
C PRO A 94 -0.81 -2.32 27.05
N ALA A 95 -1.97 -1.76 26.73
CA ALA A 95 -3.21 -2.53 26.53
C ALA A 95 -3.28 -3.21 25.14
N ALA A 96 -2.36 -2.91 24.24
CA ALA A 96 -2.33 -3.39 22.86
C ALA A 96 -1.64 -4.77 22.71
N ILE A 97 -1.69 -5.63 23.74
CA ILE A 97 -1.15 -6.99 23.66
C ILE A 97 -1.81 -7.78 22.53
N GLY A 98 -1.01 -8.37 21.64
CA GLY A 98 -1.47 -9.06 20.44
C GLY A 98 -1.83 -8.15 19.26
N ASN A 99 -1.87 -6.82 19.45
CA ASN A 99 -2.02 -5.87 18.35
C ASN A 99 -0.65 -5.63 17.67
N PRO A 100 -0.58 -5.58 16.32
CA PRO A 100 0.67 -5.31 15.61
C PRO A 100 1.32 -3.97 15.95
N LEU A 101 0.55 -2.96 16.40
CA LEU A 101 1.08 -1.67 16.87
C LEU A 101 2.13 -1.85 17.96
N TYR A 102 1.96 -2.85 18.83
CA TYR A 102 2.94 -3.14 19.87
C TYR A 102 4.28 -3.55 19.27
N HIS A 103 4.31 -4.31 18.18
CA HIS A 103 5.55 -4.67 17.50
C HIS A 103 6.11 -3.50 16.70
N TRP A 104 5.28 -2.82 15.90
CA TRP A 104 5.71 -1.72 15.04
C TRP A 104 6.34 -0.59 15.85
N SER A 105 5.66 -0.12 16.91
CA SER A 105 6.18 0.98 17.73
C SER A 105 7.56 0.67 18.27
N HIS A 106 7.82 -0.56 18.71
CA HIS A 106 9.13 -0.86 19.27
C HIS A 106 10.18 -1.24 18.21
N LEU A 107 9.79 -1.82 17.06
CA LEU A 107 10.70 -1.95 15.91
C LEU A 107 11.17 -0.57 15.43
N GLU A 108 10.24 0.38 15.31
CA GLU A 108 10.52 1.77 14.91
C GLU A 108 11.44 2.46 15.92
N LEU A 109 11.15 2.35 17.23
CA LEU A 109 12.01 2.85 18.32
C LEU A 109 13.44 2.29 18.22
N ARG A 110 13.59 0.99 17.96
CA ARG A 110 14.91 0.37 17.90
C ARG A 110 15.68 0.73 16.64
N ARG A 111 15.04 0.72 15.47
CA ARG A 111 15.74 0.91 14.18
C ARG A 111 16.10 2.36 13.91
N TYR A 112 15.20 3.29 14.19
CA TYR A 112 15.44 4.70 13.90
C TYR A 112 15.99 5.45 15.10
N PHE A 113 15.52 5.10 16.30
CA PHE A 113 15.87 5.83 17.51
C PHE A 113 16.84 5.07 18.42
N GLY A 114 17.21 3.81 18.13
CA GLY A 114 18.09 3.03 19.00
C GLY A 114 17.62 2.92 20.44
N ILE A 115 16.30 2.91 20.65
CA ILE A 115 15.66 2.84 21.97
C ILE A 115 15.09 1.43 22.15
N ASP A 116 15.66 0.67 23.06
CA ASP A 116 15.19 -0.69 23.41
C ASP A 116 14.15 -0.72 24.52
N ALA A 117 13.94 0.42 25.20
CA ALA A 117 12.97 0.55 26.29
C ALA A 117 11.54 0.26 25.81
N VAL A 118 10.79 -0.48 26.63
CA VAL A 118 9.36 -0.73 26.38
C VAL A 118 8.58 0.53 26.68
N LEU A 119 7.79 1.02 25.71
CA LEU A 119 6.99 2.23 25.84
C LEU A 119 5.76 1.99 26.72
N ASN A 120 5.66 2.76 27.80
CA ASN A 120 4.54 2.82 28.73
C ASN A 120 4.53 4.19 29.43
N GLU A 121 3.60 4.42 30.36
CA GLU A 121 3.53 5.70 31.08
C GLU A 121 4.81 6.06 31.85
N GLN A 122 5.51 5.07 32.42
CA GLN A 122 6.71 5.30 33.21
C GLN A 122 7.94 5.62 32.34
N THR A 123 8.01 5.06 31.14
CA THR A 123 9.14 5.26 30.21
C THR A 123 8.90 6.37 29.20
N ALA A 124 7.65 6.84 29.03
CA ALA A 124 7.24 7.82 28.04
C ALA A 124 8.13 9.07 28.04
N ALA A 125 8.31 9.72 29.20
CA ALA A 125 9.09 10.96 29.28
C ALA A 125 10.53 10.77 28.78
N SER A 126 11.19 9.69 29.18
CA SER A 126 12.56 9.39 28.74
C SER A 126 12.63 9.05 27.26
N ILE A 127 11.66 8.31 26.72
CA ILE A 127 11.60 7.97 25.29
C ILE A 127 11.34 9.22 24.46
N TRP A 128 10.44 10.09 24.90
CA TRP A 128 10.16 11.39 24.28
C TRP A 128 11.45 12.23 24.16
N GLU A 129 12.16 12.42 25.26
CA GLU A 129 13.42 13.17 25.28
C GLU A 129 14.48 12.55 24.35
N GLN A 130 14.70 11.23 24.43
CA GLN A 130 15.70 10.53 23.63
C GLN A 130 15.39 10.56 22.12
N ALA A 131 14.13 10.32 21.75
CA ALA A 131 13.71 10.33 20.35
C ALA A 131 13.80 11.74 19.76
N ASN A 132 13.37 12.75 20.51
CA ASN A 132 13.43 14.15 20.08
C ASN A 132 14.88 14.65 19.99
N ALA A 133 15.78 14.23 20.87
CA ALA A 133 17.20 14.53 20.76
C ALA A 133 17.81 13.97 19.47
N LYS A 134 17.36 12.77 19.03
CA LYS A 134 17.79 12.18 17.76
C LYS A 134 17.20 12.89 16.54
N LEU A 135 15.91 13.25 16.57
CA LEU A 135 15.25 13.98 15.48
C LEU A 135 15.88 15.35 15.22
N ASN A 136 16.29 16.03 16.29
CA ASN A 136 16.97 17.32 16.21
C ASN A 136 18.50 17.21 16.04
N GLY A 137 19.01 15.99 15.90
CA GLY A 137 20.43 15.73 15.60
C GLY A 137 20.74 15.82 14.10
N PRO A 138 22.02 15.73 13.71
CA PRO A 138 22.39 15.70 12.30
C PRO A 138 21.87 14.43 11.62
N ALA A 139 21.51 14.55 10.33
CA ALA A 139 21.17 13.42 9.45
C ALA A 139 19.92 12.60 9.87
N PHE A 140 18.82 13.29 10.17
CA PHE A 140 17.49 12.71 10.47
C PHE A 140 16.36 13.26 9.58
N GLY A 141 16.69 13.76 8.38
CA GLY A 141 15.68 14.09 7.38
C GLY A 141 15.09 12.83 6.75
N VAL A 142 13.99 13.03 6.03
CA VAL A 142 13.27 11.97 5.31
C VAL A 142 14.20 11.16 4.40
N ARG A 143 15.11 11.80 3.64
CA ARG A 143 16.03 11.11 2.72
C ARG A 143 17.01 10.22 3.48
N GLU A 144 17.44 10.62 4.67
CA GLU A 144 18.31 9.80 5.51
C GLU A 144 17.56 8.58 6.09
N LEU A 145 16.30 8.74 6.48
CA LEU A 145 15.45 7.61 6.91
C LEU A 145 15.31 6.57 5.81
N ILE A 146 15.01 7.02 4.58
CA ILE A 146 14.91 6.17 3.39
C ILE A 146 16.23 5.45 3.11
N THR A 147 17.33 6.20 3.09
CA THR A 147 18.66 5.66 2.78
C THR A 147 19.11 4.64 3.83
N LYS A 148 18.92 4.92 5.12
CA LYS A 148 19.23 4.00 6.23
C LYS A 148 18.43 2.71 6.17
N SER A 149 17.22 2.75 5.63
CA SER A 149 16.37 1.57 5.41
C SER A 149 16.74 0.77 4.15
N GLY A 150 17.73 1.19 3.36
CA GLY A 150 18.18 0.46 2.17
C GLY A 150 17.16 0.48 1.02
N VAL A 151 16.32 1.50 0.95
CA VAL A 151 15.27 1.62 -0.07
C VAL A 151 15.87 2.11 -1.39
N GLN A 152 15.65 1.34 -2.45
CA GLN A 152 16.12 1.67 -3.80
C GLN A 152 15.04 2.27 -4.70
N VAL A 153 13.79 1.85 -4.53
CA VAL A 153 12.65 2.33 -5.31
C VAL A 153 11.48 2.55 -4.37
N ILE A 154 10.83 3.70 -4.53
CA ILE A 154 9.56 4.06 -3.90
C ILE A 154 8.58 4.35 -5.03
N CYS A 155 7.41 3.74 -4.97
CA CYS A 155 6.29 4.12 -5.83
C CYS A 155 5.22 4.79 -4.98
N THR A 156 5.07 6.11 -5.14
CA THR A 156 3.98 6.87 -4.51
C THR A 156 2.66 6.59 -5.21
N THR A 157 1.56 7.11 -4.69
CA THR A 157 0.22 6.92 -5.25
C THR A 157 -0.38 8.28 -5.58
N ASP A 158 -0.56 8.55 -6.88
CA ASP A 158 -0.76 9.91 -7.41
C ASP A 158 -2.00 9.97 -8.32
N ASP A 159 -2.71 11.11 -8.28
CA ASP A 159 -3.93 11.34 -9.05
C ASP A 159 -3.57 11.67 -10.52
N PRO A 160 -4.34 11.22 -11.52
CA PRO A 160 -4.13 11.60 -12.92
C PRO A 160 -4.00 13.11 -13.15
N ALA A 161 -4.66 13.94 -12.34
CA ALA A 161 -4.62 15.39 -12.43
C ALA A 161 -3.38 16.03 -11.78
N ASP A 162 -2.53 15.28 -11.08
CA ASP A 162 -1.36 15.82 -10.38
C ASP A 162 -0.25 16.24 -11.35
N SER A 163 0.47 17.31 -11.01
CA SER A 163 1.55 17.85 -11.84
C SER A 163 2.80 16.96 -11.89
N LEU A 164 2.95 16.04 -10.92
CA LEU A 164 4.16 15.25 -10.67
C LEU A 164 5.44 16.09 -10.53
N GLU A 165 5.33 17.37 -10.14
CA GLU A 165 6.47 18.29 -10.12
C GLU A 165 7.64 17.78 -9.26
N TYR A 166 7.34 17.15 -8.13
CA TYR A 166 8.34 16.68 -7.19
C TYR A 166 9.01 15.39 -7.69
N HIS A 167 8.29 14.53 -8.40
CA HIS A 167 8.89 13.38 -9.09
C HIS A 167 9.85 13.82 -10.18
N LEU A 168 9.48 14.83 -10.97
CA LEU A 168 10.36 15.37 -12.01
C LEU A 168 11.63 15.97 -11.41
N LYS A 169 11.49 16.77 -10.34
CA LYS A 169 12.65 17.32 -9.60
C LYS A 169 13.52 16.22 -8.99
N LEU A 170 12.93 15.19 -8.38
CA LEU A 170 13.66 14.06 -7.80
C LEU A 170 14.37 13.21 -8.85
N LYS A 171 13.76 13.05 -10.03
CA LYS A 171 14.36 12.33 -11.16
C LYS A 171 15.63 13.03 -11.68
N GLU A 172 15.69 14.36 -11.58
CA GLU A 172 16.83 15.18 -11.99
C GLU A 172 17.90 15.33 -10.88
N ASP A 173 17.55 15.04 -9.63
CA ASP A 173 18.42 15.20 -8.47
C ASP A 173 19.40 14.02 -8.29
N ALA A 174 20.58 14.15 -8.88
CA ALA A 174 21.65 13.14 -8.77
C ALA A 174 22.23 12.95 -7.35
N SER A 175 21.87 13.80 -6.37
CA SER A 175 22.34 13.65 -4.99
C SER A 175 21.58 12.56 -4.21
N PHE A 176 20.44 12.10 -4.73
CA PHE A 176 19.60 11.10 -4.08
C PHE A 176 19.48 9.83 -4.93
N ALA A 177 20.00 8.72 -4.41
CA ALA A 177 20.10 7.47 -5.17
C ALA A 177 18.76 6.70 -5.29
N THR A 178 17.84 6.88 -4.34
CA THR A 178 16.54 6.20 -4.35
C THR A 178 15.67 6.76 -5.47
N LYS A 179 15.14 5.88 -6.33
CA LYS A 179 14.17 6.27 -7.36
C LYS A 179 12.81 6.51 -6.70
N VAL A 180 12.25 7.70 -6.84
CA VAL A 180 10.87 8.02 -6.42
C VAL A 180 10.01 8.14 -7.66
N LEU A 181 9.18 7.12 -7.89
CA LEU A 181 8.37 6.96 -9.09
C LEU A 181 6.89 7.17 -8.74
N PRO A 182 6.08 7.77 -9.63
CA PRO A 182 4.65 7.87 -9.40
C PRO A 182 3.94 6.57 -9.76
N SER A 183 2.80 6.30 -9.11
CA SER A 183 1.82 5.29 -9.53
C SER A 183 0.51 5.96 -9.89
N PHE A 184 -0.10 5.52 -10.98
CA PHE A 184 -1.31 6.16 -11.52
C PHE A 184 -2.58 5.63 -10.82
N ARG A 185 -3.29 6.47 -10.06
CA ARG A 185 -4.52 6.07 -9.34
C ARG A 185 -5.75 6.88 -9.76
N PRO A 186 -6.55 6.38 -10.74
CA PRO A 186 -7.66 7.13 -11.32
C PRO A 186 -8.99 6.95 -10.57
N ASP A 187 -8.97 6.74 -9.24
CA ASP A 187 -10.20 6.49 -8.45
C ASP A 187 -11.26 7.57 -8.68
N LYS A 188 -10.87 8.85 -8.70
CA LYS A 188 -11.82 9.96 -8.92
C LYS A 188 -12.45 9.95 -10.32
N ALA A 189 -11.82 9.31 -11.30
CA ALA A 189 -12.40 9.11 -12.63
C ALA A 189 -13.54 8.08 -12.63
N LEU A 190 -13.52 7.14 -11.67
CA LEU A 190 -14.49 6.06 -11.53
C LEU A 190 -15.71 6.51 -10.70
N GLU A 191 -15.53 7.38 -9.72
CA GLU A 191 -16.54 7.76 -8.74
C GLU A 191 -17.51 8.87 -9.24
N LEU A 192 -18.29 8.57 -10.29
CA LEU A 192 -19.25 9.51 -10.90
C LEU A 192 -20.22 10.16 -9.91
N ASN A 193 -20.65 9.39 -8.91
CA ASN A 193 -21.61 9.83 -7.91
C ASN A 193 -20.99 10.63 -6.76
N HIS A 194 -19.65 10.77 -6.74
CA HIS A 194 -18.97 11.57 -5.73
C HIS A 194 -19.23 13.06 -5.96
N PRO A 195 -19.61 13.84 -4.93
CA PRO A 195 -19.92 15.27 -5.09
C PRO A 195 -18.77 16.10 -5.67
N GLY A 196 -17.52 15.66 -5.47
CA GLY A 196 -16.32 16.29 -6.02
C GLY A 196 -16.01 15.96 -7.48
N PHE A 197 -16.76 15.08 -8.14
CA PHE A 197 -16.47 14.63 -9.50
C PHE A 197 -16.39 15.78 -10.54
N PRO A 198 -17.33 16.75 -10.59
CA PRO A 198 -17.22 17.87 -11.53
C PRO A 198 -16.01 18.77 -11.28
N ALA A 199 -15.66 19.01 -10.01
CA ALA A 199 -14.49 19.79 -9.65
C ALA A 199 -13.19 19.09 -10.07
N TRP A 200 -13.12 17.77 -9.89
CA TRP A 200 -12.00 16.97 -10.35
C TRP A 200 -11.88 16.94 -11.89
N LEU A 201 -13.00 16.86 -12.62
CA LEU A 201 -12.98 16.97 -14.10
C LEU A 201 -12.38 18.29 -14.58
N ALA A 202 -12.71 19.41 -13.91
CA ALA A 202 -12.11 20.71 -14.21
C ALA A 202 -10.60 20.69 -13.94
N GLN A 203 -10.17 20.16 -12.79
CA GLN A 203 -8.74 20.03 -12.44
C GLN A 203 -7.96 19.17 -13.45
N LEU A 204 -8.53 18.03 -13.86
CA LEU A 204 -7.92 17.17 -14.89
C LEU A 204 -7.83 17.91 -16.23
N GLY A 205 -8.87 18.67 -16.58
CA GLY A 205 -8.87 19.49 -17.79
C GLY A 205 -7.80 20.57 -17.79
N GLU A 206 -7.58 21.24 -16.65
CA GLU A 206 -6.47 22.19 -16.46
C GLU A 206 -5.11 21.50 -16.60
N ALA A 207 -4.92 20.34 -15.97
CA ALA A 207 -3.69 19.56 -16.07
C ALA A 207 -3.39 19.08 -17.51
N CYS A 208 -4.42 18.92 -18.35
CA CYS A 208 -4.30 18.57 -19.76
C CYS A 208 -4.31 19.78 -20.71
N GLY A 209 -4.55 21.00 -20.21
CA GLY A 209 -4.75 22.20 -21.02
C GLY A 209 -5.98 22.16 -21.94
N LYS A 210 -6.98 21.31 -21.63
CA LYS A 210 -8.19 21.10 -22.46
C LYS A 210 -9.41 20.84 -21.57
N GLY A 211 -10.53 21.53 -21.84
CA GLY A 211 -11.78 21.28 -21.13
C GLY A 211 -12.38 19.91 -21.46
N ILE A 212 -12.84 19.19 -20.43
CA ILE A 212 -13.42 17.85 -20.56
C ILE A 212 -14.95 17.97 -20.55
N VAL A 213 -15.55 18.08 -21.73
CA VAL A 213 -17.01 18.26 -21.89
C VAL A 213 -17.72 17.05 -22.49
N SER A 214 -16.99 15.98 -22.78
CA SER A 214 -17.54 14.72 -23.29
C SER A 214 -16.72 13.53 -22.78
N TYR A 215 -17.31 12.34 -22.85
CA TYR A 215 -16.62 11.12 -22.42
C TYR A 215 -15.39 10.83 -23.28
N GLY A 216 -15.45 11.06 -24.60
CA GLY A 216 -14.27 10.93 -25.47
C GLY A 216 -13.12 11.83 -25.03
N LEU A 217 -13.40 13.08 -24.65
CA LEU A 217 -12.37 13.99 -24.13
C LEU A 217 -11.81 13.56 -22.77
N LEU A 218 -12.59 12.84 -21.94
CA LEU A 218 -12.07 12.23 -20.72
C LEU A 218 -11.10 11.10 -21.06
N LEU A 219 -11.44 10.23 -22.02
CA LEU A 219 -10.57 9.15 -22.46
C LEU A 219 -9.25 9.69 -23.03
N ASP A 220 -9.32 10.70 -23.91
CA ASP A 220 -8.14 11.38 -24.47
C ASP A 220 -7.27 12.02 -23.38
N ALA A 221 -7.91 12.65 -22.36
CA ALA A 221 -7.20 13.23 -21.23
C ALA A 221 -6.47 12.15 -20.43
N LEU A 222 -7.15 11.07 -20.06
CA LEU A 222 -6.55 9.97 -19.30
C LEU A 222 -5.42 9.28 -20.07
N GLU A 223 -5.56 9.06 -21.38
CA GLU A 223 -4.48 8.53 -22.22
C GLU A 223 -3.25 9.45 -22.21
N SER A 224 -3.46 10.76 -22.40
CA SER A 224 -2.39 11.76 -22.29
C SER A 224 -1.71 11.74 -20.91
N ARG A 225 -2.49 11.61 -19.83
CA ARG A 225 -1.94 11.51 -18.48
C ARG A 225 -1.19 10.21 -18.25
N VAL A 226 -1.64 9.06 -18.75
CA VAL A 226 -0.89 7.80 -18.71
C VAL A 226 0.47 7.97 -19.41
N ALA A 227 0.49 8.59 -20.59
CA ALA A 227 1.74 8.86 -21.31
C ALA A 227 2.68 9.78 -20.51
N PHE A 228 2.16 10.85 -19.89
CA PHE A 228 2.94 11.74 -19.03
C PHE A 228 3.53 11.02 -17.82
N PHE A 229 2.73 10.23 -17.11
CA PHE A 229 3.17 9.40 -15.99
C PHE A 229 4.26 8.41 -16.43
N HIS A 230 4.10 7.80 -17.61
CA HIS A 230 5.10 6.87 -18.15
C HIS A 230 6.46 7.55 -18.36
N GLN A 231 6.46 8.80 -18.87
CA GLN A 231 7.67 9.61 -19.05
C GLN A 231 8.29 10.02 -17.70
N ALA A 232 7.47 10.29 -16.68
CA ALA A 232 7.92 10.50 -15.31
C ALA A 232 8.48 9.22 -14.64
N GLY A 233 8.32 8.05 -15.26
CA GLY A 233 8.89 6.78 -14.80
C GLY A 233 7.88 5.81 -14.19
N CYS A 234 6.58 6.15 -14.21
CA CYS A 234 5.51 5.28 -13.73
C CYS A 234 5.53 3.93 -14.46
N ARG A 235 5.35 2.85 -13.71
CA ARG A 235 5.19 1.47 -14.21
C ARG A 235 4.02 0.73 -13.54
N VAL A 236 3.25 1.42 -12.70
CA VAL A 236 2.24 0.83 -11.83
C VAL A 236 1.01 1.72 -11.82
N SER A 237 -0.18 1.12 -11.95
CA SER A 237 -1.45 1.76 -11.66
C SER A 237 -2.10 1.12 -10.42
N ASP A 238 -2.90 1.88 -9.70
CA ASP A 238 -3.67 1.41 -8.55
C ASP A 238 -5.14 1.82 -8.66
N HIS A 239 -6.04 0.98 -8.14
CA HIS A 239 -7.46 1.31 -8.07
C HIS A 239 -8.04 0.78 -6.76
N ALA A 240 -8.67 1.66 -5.97
CA ALA A 240 -9.42 1.24 -4.81
C ALA A 240 -10.88 1.01 -5.18
N LEU A 241 -11.32 -0.24 -5.06
CA LEU A 241 -12.66 -0.68 -5.44
C LEU A 241 -13.42 -1.11 -4.19
N SER A 242 -14.35 -0.27 -3.72
CA SER A 242 -15.22 -0.61 -2.58
C SER A 242 -16.04 -1.89 -2.86
N GLU A 243 -16.47 -2.04 -4.12
CA GLU A 243 -17.00 -3.27 -4.71
C GLU A 243 -16.40 -3.42 -6.11
N VAL A 244 -16.18 -4.64 -6.59
CA VAL A 244 -15.66 -4.86 -7.95
C VAL A 244 -16.76 -4.53 -8.96
N PRO A 245 -16.54 -3.57 -9.88
CA PRO A 245 -17.56 -3.24 -10.85
C PRO A 245 -17.57 -4.23 -12.01
N PHE A 246 -18.76 -4.70 -12.41
CA PHE A 246 -18.91 -5.47 -13.64
C PHE A 246 -20.32 -5.39 -14.22
N ALA A 247 -20.44 -4.66 -15.33
CA ALA A 247 -21.59 -4.69 -16.22
C ALA A 247 -21.12 -4.28 -17.63
N PRO A 248 -21.28 -5.13 -18.66
CA PRO A 248 -20.94 -4.75 -20.04
C PRO A 248 -21.70 -3.51 -20.48
N ALA A 249 -21.01 -2.63 -21.21
CA ALA A 249 -21.58 -1.42 -21.77
C ALA A 249 -20.89 -1.06 -23.08
N THR A 250 -21.63 -0.48 -23.99
CA THR A 250 -21.10 0.18 -25.19
C THR A 250 -20.47 1.53 -24.84
N ALA A 251 -19.67 2.07 -25.76
CA ALA A 251 -19.07 3.40 -25.58
C ALA A 251 -20.16 4.49 -25.54
N GLU A 252 -21.23 4.32 -26.29
CA GLU A 252 -22.38 5.22 -26.34
C GLU A 252 -23.13 5.25 -25.00
N GLU A 253 -23.40 4.08 -24.40
CA GLU A 253 -24.02 3.99 -23.07
C GLU A 253 -23.14 4.64 -21.99
N ALA A 254 -21.84 4.34 -21.99
CA ALA A 254 -20.90 4.94 -21.04
C ALA A 254 -20.83 6.47 -21.21
N ALA A 255 -20.90 6.97 -22.45
CA ALA A 255 -20.90 8.41 -22.74
C ALA A 255 -22.18 9.12 -22.26
N GLU A 256 -23.35 8.50 -22.42
CA GLU A 256 -24.62 9.03 -21.90
C GLU A 256 -24.60 9.11 -20.37
N ILE A 257 -24.14 8.05 -19.71
CA ILE A 257 -24.01 7.99 -18.25
C ILE A 257 -23.05 9.08 -17.76
N PHE A 258 -21.88 9.21 -18.39
CA PHE A 258 -20.92 10.26 -18.08
C PHE A 258 -21.53 11.66 -18.25
N SER A 259 -22.26 11.93 -19.34
CA SER A 259 -22.85 13.24 -19.59
C SER A 259 -23.83 13.66 -18.50
N ARG A 260 -24.66 12.73 -18.00
CA ARG A 260 -25.55 12.99 -16.85
C ARG A 260 -24.76 13.32 -15.58
N ALA A 261 -23.73 12.53 -15.27
CA ALA A 261 -22.89 12.75 -14.09
C ALA A 261 -22.10 14.07 -14.15
N ALA A 262 -21.51 14.39 -15.30
CA ALA A 262 -20.80 15.65 -15.54
C ALA A 262 -21.71 16.88 -15.42
N ALA A 263 -23.00 16.74 -15.71
CA ALA A 263 -24.01 17.78 -15.48
C ALA A 263 -24.48 17.87 -14.01
N GLY A 264 -23.88 17.10 -13.09
CA GLY A 264 -24.19 17.09 -11.66
C GLY A 264 -25.39 16.21 -11.29
N SER A 265 -25.91 15.41 -12.22
CA SER A 265 -26.98 14.45 -11.92
C SER A 265 -26.43 13.17 -11.32
N ARG A 266 -27.11 12.63 -10.31
CA ARG A 266 -26.78 11.30 -9.77
C ARG A 266 -27.17 10.21 -10.78
N VAL A 267 -26.31 9.21 -10.97
CA VAL A 267 -26.58 8.05 -11.82
C VAL A 267 -26.97 6.83 -10.98
N SER A 268 -27.67 5.87 -11.59
CA SER A 268 -28.06 4.64 -10.90
C SER A 268 -26.85 3.77 -10.57
N ARG A 269 -27.00 2.80 -9.65
CA ARG A 269 -25.92 1.83 -9.37
C ARG A 269 -25.56 1.02 -10.61
N GLU A 270 -26.55 0.61 -11.40
CA GLU A 270 -26.31 -0.14 -12.64
C GLU A 270 -25.53 0.70 -13.67
N ASP A 271 -25.91 1.98 -13.84
CA ASP A 271 -25.19 2.91 -14.72
C ASP A 271 -23.74 3.10 -14.25
N GLU A 272 -23.52 3.28 -12.95
CA GLU A 272 -22.18 3.43 -12.39
C GLU A 272 -21.32 2.18 -12.65
N GLN A 273 -21.90 0.99 -12.51
CA GLN A 273 -21.25 -0.28 -12.80
C GLN A 273 -20.87 -0.41 -14.28
N ARG A 274 -21.79 -0.04 -15.20
CA ARG A 274 -21.55 -0.01 -16.66
C ARG A 274 -20.42 0.93 -17.03
N TYR A 275 -20.46 2.17 -16.52
CA TYR A 275 -19.43 3.17 -16.76
C TYR A 275 -18.06 2.74 -16.20
N LYS A 276 -18.01 2.30 -14.93
CA LYS A 276 -16.76 1.87 -14.29
C LYS A 276 -16.13 0.69 -15.04
N THR A 277 -16.95 -0.29 -15.46
CA THR A 277 -16.49 -1.41 -16.27
C THR A 277 -15.87 -0.93 -17.58
N HIS A 278 -16.58 -0.10 -18.34
CA HIS A 278 -16.08 0.42 -19.62
C HIS A 278 -14.77 1.21 -19.45
N LEU A 279 -14.67 2.07 -18.42
CA LEU A 279 -13.46 2.85 -18.16
C LEU A 279 -12.28 1.97 -17.74
N LEU A 280 -12.49 0.96 -16.88
CA LEU A 280 -11.43 0.03 -16.47
C LEU A 280 -10.90 -0.80 -17.65
N LEU A 281 -11.77 -1.21 -18.57
CA LEU A 281 -11.37 -1.91 -19.81
C LEU A 281 -10.53 -1.01 -20.72
N PHE A 282 -10.90 0.27 -20.85
CA PHE A 282 -10.09 1.25 -21.57
C PHE A 282 -8.71 1.45 -20.94
N LEU A 283 -8.66 1.65 -19.61
CA LEU A 283 -7.42 1.84 -18.88
C LEU A 283 -6.52 0.59 -18.95
N GLY A 284 -7.09 -0.60 -18.87
CA GLY A 284 -6.36 -1.86 -19.02
C GLY A 284 -5.59 -1.95 -20.34
N LYS A 285 -6.19 -1.50 -21.45
CA LYS A 285 -5.51 -1.43 -22.76
C LYS A 285 -4.28 -0.54 -22.71
N LEU A 286 -4.40 0.64 -22.09
CA LEU A 286 -3.29 1.57 -21.93
C LEU A 286 -2.18 0.97 -21.05
N TYR A 287 -2.55 0.37 -19.91
CA TYR A 287 -1.59 -0.25 -19.00
C TYR A 287 -0.82 -1.37 -19.68
N LYS A 288 -1.50 -2.23 -20.45
CA LYS A 288 -0.82 -3.29 -21.20
C LYS A 288 0.09 -2.73 -22.28
N ALA A 289 -0.37 -1.75 -23.06
CA ALA A 289 0.45 -1.10 -24.10
C ALA A 289 1.73 -0.48 -23.55
N HIS A 290 1.69 0.04 -22.32
CA HIS A 290 2.86 0.59 -21.61
C HIS A 290 3.63 -0.42 -20.75
N GLY A 291 3.23 -1.69 -20.71
CA GLY A 291 3.86 -2.74 -19.90
C GLY A 291 3.73 -2.52 -18.39
N TRP A 292 2.71 -1.77 -17.95
CA TRP A 292 2.45 -1.46 -16.55
C TRP A 292 1.88 -2.66 -15.79
N ALA A 293 2.10 -2.67 -14.48
CA ALA A 293 1.35 -3.49 -13.56
C ALA A 293 0.10 -2.75 -13.07
N MET A 294 -1.02 -3.46 -12.97
CA MET A 294 -2.31 -2.96 -12.52
C MET A 294 -2.65 -3.55 -11.15
N GLN A 295 -2.91 -2.69 -10.17
CA GLN A 295 -3.31 -3.11 -8.83
C GLN A 295 -4.80 -2.86 -8.61
N TYR A 296 -5.45 -3.81 -7.94
CA TYR A 296 -6.83 -3.67 -7.46
C TYR A 296 -6.87 -3.90 -5.94
N HIS A 297 -7.17 -2.85 -5.19
CA HIS A 297 -7.38 -2.86 -3.75
C HIS A 297 -8.89 -2.91 -3.45
N ILE A 298 -9.40 -4.09 -3.11
CA ILE A 298 -10.83 -4.41 -3.13
C ILE A 298 -11.42 -4.53 -1.73
N ASN A 299 -12.70 -4.18 -1.57
CA ASN A 299 -13.51 -4.41 -0.36
C ASN A 299 -13.15 -3.50 0.84
N ALA A 300 -12.82 -2.23 0.59
CA ALA A 300 -12.84 -1.21 1.65
C ALA A 300 -14.23 -0.58 1.81
N ALA A 301 -14.76 -0.53 3.03
CA ALA A 301 -15.94 0.25 3.39
C ALA A 301 -15.48 1.54 4.06
N ARG A 302 -15.67 2.69 3.40
CA ARG A 302 -15.08 3.96 3.82
C ARG A 302 -16.08 4.87 4.53
N ASN A 303 -15.58 5.72 5.42
CA ASN A 303 -16.33 6.80 6.08
C ASN A 303 -17.56 6.34 6.88
N ASN A 304 -17.47 5.18 7.56
CA ASN A 304 -18.60 4.56 8.26
C ASN A 304 -19.18 5.41 9.41
N ASN A 305 -18.38 6.32 9.97
CA ASN A 305 -18.81 7.21 11.05
C ASN A 305 -19.11 8.61 10.52
N THR A 306 -20.37 8.88 10.17
CA THR A 306 -20.81 10.16 9.60
C THR A 306 -20.52 11.37 10.50
N VAL A 307 -20.61 11.21 11.83
CA VAL A 307 -20.34 12.31 12.77
C VAL A 307 -18.88 12.71 12.68
N MET A 308 -17.98 11.74 12.72
CA MET A 308 -16.54 12.00 12.66
C MET A 308 -16.08 12.38 11.25
N PHE A 309 -16.69 11.84 10.20
CA PHE A 309 -16.43 12.25 8.83
C PHE A 309 -16.73 13.75 8.61
N LYS A 310 -17.84 14.26 9.17
CA LYS A 310 -18.16 15.69 9.11
C LYS A 310 -17.16 16.57 9.87
N GLN A 311 -16.48 16.03 10.88
CA GLN A 311 -15.52 16.77 11.71
C GLN A 311 -14.10 16.70 11.16
N LEU A 312 -13.66 15.53 10.72
CA LEU A 312 -12.26 15.24 10.38
C LEU A 312 -12.03 14.97 8.89
N GLY A 313 -13.08 14.67 8.13
CA GLY A 313 -12.96 14.25 6.73
C GLY A 313 -12.56 12.77 6.56
N PRO A 314 -12.19 12.38 5.32
CA PRO A 314 -11.79 11.00 4.99
C PRO A 314 -10.43 10.61 5.60
N ASP A 315 -10.07 9.33 5.50
CA ASP A 315 -8.75 8.78 5.89
C ASP A 315 -8.35 9.06 7.35
N THR A 316 -9.36 9.12 8.23
CA THR A 316 -9.19 9.47 9.66
C THR A 316 -9.41 8.28 10.59
N GLY A 317 -9.33 7.04 10.09
CA GLY A 317 -9.37 5.82 10.90
C GLY A 317 -10.77 5.25 11.17
N TYR A 318 -11.78 5.65 10.39
CA TYR A 318 -13.16 5.15 10.46
C TYR A 318 -13.57 4.24 9.28
N ASP A 319 -12.58 3.83 8.48
CA ASP A 319 -12.75 2.86 7.41
C ASP A 319 -12.68 1.43 7.97
N THR A 320 -13.40 0.50 7.33
CA THR A 320 -13.52 -0.90 7.74
C THR A 320 -13.47 -1.83 6.54
N MET A 321 -13.49 -3.13 6.79
CA MET A 321 -13.67 -4.15 5.75
C MET A 321 -15.10 -4.12 5.20
N ASN A 322 -15.24 -4.24 3.89
CA ASN A 322 -16.47 -4.61 3.20
C ASN A 322 -16.52 -6.13 3.01
N ASP A 323 -17.70 -6.66 2.72
CA ASP A 323 -17.97 -8.09 2.55
C ASP A 323 -18.78 -8.37 1.28
N SER A 324 -18.58 -7.56 0.25
CA SER A 324 -19.13 -7.81 -1.09
C SER A 324 -18.49 -9.06 -1.72
N LEU A 325 -19.29 -9.88 -2.39
CA LEU A 325 -18.80 -11.07 -3.10
C LEU A 325 -18.07 -10.63 -4.38
N LEU A 326 -16.78 -10.95 -4.49
CA LEU A 326 -15.95 -10.47 -5.60
C LEU A 326 -15.76 -11.49 -6.75
N ALA A 327 -16.06 -12.78 -6.53
CA ALA A 327 -15.66 -13.84 -7.46
C ALA A 327 -16.24 -13.66 -8.88
N GLY A 328 -17.57 -13.47 -8.96
CA GLY A 328 -18.29 -13.25 -10.21
C GLY A 328 -17.85 -11.97 -10.93
N PRO A 329 -17.99 -10.78 -10.33
CA PRO A 329 -17.64 -9.54 -11.01
C PRO A 329 -16.15 -9.43 -11.34
N LEU A 330 -15.24 -9.90 -10.48
CA LEU A 330 -13.80 -9.87 -10.78
C LEU A 330 -13.42 -10.84 -11.89
N GLY A 331 -13.98 -12.06 -11.89
CA GLY A 331 -13.78 -13.00 -12.99
C GLY A 331 -14.28 -12.43 -14.32
N GLY A 332 -15.47 -11.82 -14.33
CA GLY A 332 -16.01 -11.15 -15.52
C GLY A 332 -15.14 -9.98 -16.00
N LEU A 333 -14.62 -9.15 -15.09
CA LEU A 333 -13.76 -8.02 -15.44
C LEU A 333 -12.43 -8.48 -16.03
N LEU A 334 -11.75 -9.45 -15.41
CA LEU A 334 -10.48 -9.99 -15.89
C LEU A 334 -10.65 -10.73 -17.23
N ASP A 335 -11.75 -11.47 -17.41
CA ASP A 335 -12.09 -12.13 -18.67
C ASP A 335 -12.35 -11.10 -19.79
N ALA A 336 -13.13 -10.04 -19.51
CA ALA A 336 -13.37 -8.97 -20.47
C ALA A 336 -12.07 -8.23 -20.87
N LEU A 337 -11.12 -8.08 -19.94
CA LEU A 337 -9.78 -7.57 -20.24
C LEU A 337 -9.00 -8.55 -21.13
N GLU A 338 -8.98 -9.84 -20.82
CA GLU A 338 -8.25 -10.85 -21.59
C GLU A 338 -8.82 -10.99 -23.01
N GLN A 339 -10.14 -11.03 -23.17
CA GLN A 339 -10.82 -11.07 -24.49
C GLN A 339 -10.46 -9.88 -25.39
N GLN A 340 -10.15 -8.73 -24.80
CA GLN A 340 -9.76 -7.51 -25.52
C GLN A 340 -8.25 -7.36 -25.67
N ASP A 341 -7.48 -8.40 -25.35
CA ASP A 341 -6.02 -8.36 -25.29
C ASP A 341 -5.53 -7.20 -24.41
N ALA A 342 -6.23 -6.91 -23.29
CA ALA A 342 -6.01 -5.75 -22.43
C ALA A 342 -5.55 -6.13 -21.01
N LEU A 343 -5.56 -7.42 -20.64
CA LEU A 343 -5.12 -7.85 -19.30
C LEU A 343 -3.58 -7.77 -19.19
N SER A 344 -3.11 -6.77 -18.44
CA SER A 344 -1.71 -6.56 -18.10
C SER A 344 -1.29 -7.38 -16.88
N LYS A 345 -0.02 -7.25 -16.47
CA LYS A 345 0.45 -7.69 -15.15
C LYS A 345 -0.53 -7.17 -14.09
N THR A 346 -1.10 -8.01 -13.25
CA THR A 346 -2.16 -7.61 -12.32
C THR A 346 -1.87 -8.11 -10.90
N ILE A 347 -2.07 -7.26 -9.89
CA ILE A 347 -1.96 -7.66 -8.47
C ILE A 347 -3.31 -7.42 -7.80
N LEU A 348 -3.84 -8.46 -7.17
CA LEU A 348 -5.15 -8.44 -6.52
C LEU A 348 -4.96 -8.43 -5.00
N TYR A 349 -5.57 -7.44 -4.34
CA TYR A 349 -5.64 -7.33 -2.89
C TYR A 349 -7.10 -7.30 -2.47
N SER A 350 -7.47 -8.08 -1.44
CA SER A 350 -8.74 -7.90 -0.75
C SER A 350 -8.48 -7.47 0.69
N LEU A 351 -9.27 -6.52 1.17
CA LEU A 351 -9.26 -6.14 2.57
C LEU A 351 -9.91 -7.22 3.44
N ASN A 352 -10.75 -8.09 2.87
CA ASN A 352 -11.42 -9.16 3.59
C ASN A 352 -10.66 -10.49 3.42
N PRO A 353 -10.03 -11.04 4.48
CA PRO A 353 -9.18 -12.21 4.37
C PRO A 353 -9.92 -13.50 3.98
N ARG A 354 -11.27 -13.51 4.03
CA ARG A 354 -12.06 -14.63 3.51
C ARG A 354 -11.82 -14.83 2.00
N ASP A 355 -11.45 -13.76 1.29
CA ASP A 355 -11.31 -13.77 -0.15
C ASP A 355 -9.95 -14.32 -0.61
N ASN A 356 -9.01 -14.61 0.30
CA ASN A 356 -7.66 -15.10 -0.06
C ASN A 356 -7.70 -16.33 -0.99
N HIS A 357 -8.56 -17.31 -0.70
CA HIS A 357 -8.67 -18.52 -1.53
C HIS A 357 -9.44 -18.26 -2.83
N VAL A 358 -10.40 -17.33 -2.81
CA VAL A 358 -11.13 -16.91 -4.01
C VAL A 358 -10.15 -16.23 -4.98
N LEU A 359 -9.37 -15.27 -4.50
CA LEU A 359 -8.34 -14.62 -5.30
C LEU A 359 -7.24 -15.60 -5.73
N GLY A 360 -6.76 -16.46 -4.82
CA GLY A 360 -5.71 -17.45 -5.10
C GLY A 360 -6.08 -18.44 -6.20
N THR A 361 -7.35 -18.87 -6.28
CA THR A 361 -7.84 -19.70 -7.38
C THR A 361 -8.08 -18.89 -8.66
N LEU A 362 -8.61 -17.67 -8.54
CA LEU A 362 -8.89 -16.80 -9.67
C LEU A 362 -7.63 -16.38 -10.43
N ILE A 363 -6.53 -16.06 -9.73
CA ILE A 363 -5.28 -15.67 -10.38
C ILE A 363 -4.74 -16.78 -11.30
N GLY A 364 -5.03 -18.05 -10.98
CA GLY A 364 -4.62 -19.20 -11.77
C GLY A 364 -5.31 -19.29 -13.13
N ALA A 365 -6.51 -18.73 -13.26
CA ALA A 365 -7.28 -18.75 -14.51
C ALA A 365 -6.76 -17.77 -15.58
N PHE A 366 -5.91 -16.81 -15.19
CA PHE A 366 -5.49 -15.69 -16.05
C PHE A 366 -3.96 -15.50 -16.14
N GLN A 367 -3.18 -16.54 -15.80
CA GLN A 367 -1.74 -16.51 -16.04
C GLN A 367 -1.42 -16.43 -17.53
N GLY A 368 -0.19 -16.02 -17.88
CA GLY A 368 0.22 -15.87 -19.27
C GLY A 368 1.68 -16.25 -19.53
N GLU A 369 2.03 -16.42 -20.80
CA GLU A 369 3.38 -16.79 -21.22
C GLU A 369 4.39 -15.66 -20.97
N GLY A 370 5.65 -16.02 -20.70
CA GLY A 370 6.77 -15.09 -20.64
C GLY A 370 6.87 -14.20 -19.38
N ILE A 371 5.86 -14.20 -18.50
CA ILE A 371 5.85 -13.40 -17.27
C ILE A 371 5.57 -14.33 -16.07
N PRO A 372 6.59 -14.66 -15.24
CA PRO A 372 6.39 -15.45 -14.03
C PRO A 372 5.37 -14.80 -13.10
N GLY A 373 4.24 -15.46 -12.88
CA GLY A 373 3.14 -14.95 -12.06
C GLY A 373 2.57 -13.63 -12.61
N LYS A 374 2.14 -13.60 -13.88
CA LYS A 374 1.48 -12.44 -14.51
C LYS A 374 0.37 -11.86 -13.63
N ILE A 375 -0.40 -12.71 -12.95
CA ILE A 375 -1.43 -12.30 -11.99
C ILE A 375 -1.00 -12.74 -10.59
N GLN A 376 -0.90 -11.78 -9.67
CA GLN A 376 -0.39 -11.96 -8.32
C GLN A 376 -1.51 -11.85 -7.28
N LEU A 377 -1.43 -12.67 -6.23
CA LEU A 377 -2.13 -12.41 -4.97
C LEU A 377 -1.23 -11.50 -4.13
N GLY A 378 -1.63 -10.24 -3.95
CA GLY A 378 -0.86 -9.26 -3.20
C GLY A 378 -0.68 -9.62 -1.73
N SER A 379 0.28 -8.97 -1.05
CA SER A 379 0.54 -9.15 0.39
C SER A 379 -0.71 -8.85 1.24
N GLY A 380 -0.70 -9.27 2.50
CA GLY A 380 -1.76 -8.95 3.45
C GLY A 380 -1.96 -7.44 3.53
N TRP A 381 -3.10 -6.93 3.05
CA TRP A 381 -3.35 -5.50 2.91
C TRP A 381 -3.99 -4.88 4.17
N TRP A 382 -3.48 -3.71 4.58
CA TRP A 382 -4.01 -2.81 5.61
C TRP A 382 -4.28 -3.50 6.96
N PHE A 383 -5.52 -3.89 7.27
CA PHE A 383 -5.82 -4.60 8.52
C PHE A 383 -5.22 -6.02 8.56
N ASN A 384 -4.84 -6.54 7.39
CA ASN A 384 -4.21 -7.85 7.22
C ASN A 384 -2.68 -7.76 7.12
N ASP A 385 -2.08 -6.57 7.10
CA ASP A 385 -0.63 -6.39 7.23
C ASP A 385 -0.23 -6.64 8.68
N THR A 386 -0.31 -7.89 9.13
CA THR A 386 -0.01 -8.34 10.49
C THR A 386 0.57 -9.74 10.43
N LYS A 387 1.12 -10.28 11.53
CA LYS A 387 1.65 -11.66 11.55
C LYS A 387 0.64 -12.65 11.00
N GLU A 388 -0.56 -12.69 11.59
CA GLU A 388 -1.58 -13.66 11.20
C GLU A 388 -2.17 -13.40 9.82
N GLY A 389 -2.35 -12.12 9.45
CA GLY A 389 -2.85 -11.76 8.13
C GLY A 389 -1.87 -12.13 7.02
N MET A 390 -0.59 -11.84 7.19
CA MET A 390 0.48 -12.24 6.28
C MET A 390 0.59 -13.76 6.18
N ILE A 391 0.61 -14.49 7.30
CA ILE A 391 0.68 -15.96 7.27
C ILE A 391 -0.50 -16.56 6.49
N ARG A 392 -1.73 -16.04 6.69
CA ARG A 392 -2.91 -16.51 5.95
C ARG A 392 -2.80 -16.24 4.45
N GLN A 393 -2.31 -15.06 4.07
CA GLN A 393 -2.12 -14.71 2.65
C GLN A 393 -1.01 -15.55 2.01
N LEU A 394 0.15 -15.66 2.66
CA LEU A 394 1.30 -16.44 2.19
C LEU A 394 0.95 -17.93 2.01
N LYS A 395 0.20 -18.51 2.97
CA LYS A 395 -0.28 -19.89 2.88
C LYS A 395 -1.24 -20.08 1.70
N ALA A 396 -2.22 -19.18 1.53
CA ALA A 396 -3.14 -19.26 0.40
C ALA A 396 -2.40 -19.15 -0.95
N LEU A 397 -1.41 -18.25 -1.07
CA LEU A 397 -0.58 -18.15 -2.27
C LEU A 397 0.30 -19.39 -2.49
N ALA A 398 0.87 -19.95 -1.43
CA ALA A 398 1.69 -21.15 -1.51
C ALA A 398 0.89 -22.39 -1.93
N GLU A 399 -0.35 -22.50 -1.47
CA GLU A 399 -1.25 -23.63 -1.76
C GLU A 399 -1.86 -23.55 -3.16
N LEU A 400 -2.25 -22.35 -3.61
CA LEU A 400 -3.03 -22.17 -4.84
C LEU A 400 -2.22 -21.57 -6.01
N GLY A 401 -1.04 -21.03 -5.74
CA GLY A 401 -0.17 -20.38 -6.72
C GLY A 401 1.28 -20.81 -6.58
N LEU A 402 2.21 -19.88 -6.78
CA LEU A 402 3.66 -20.14 -6.73
C LEU A 402 4.36 -19.11 -5.84
N LEU A 403 4.53 -19.46 -4.56
CA LEU A 403 5.12 -18.55 -3.56
C LEU A 403 6.51 -18.02 -3.98
N GLY A 404 7.34 -18.85 -4.62
CA GLY A 404 8.68 -18.43 -5.08
C GLY A 404 8.67 -17.34 -6.15
N LYS A 405 7.51 -17.03 -6.76
CA LYS A 405 7.31 -15.92 -7.71
C LYS A 405 6.41 -14.81 -7.17
N PHE A 406 6.21 -14.78 -5.85
CA PHE A 406 5.53 -13.70 -5.17
C PHE A 406 6.35 -12.41 -5.25
N VAL A 407 5.70 -11.31 -5.63
CA VAL A 407 6.32 -9.97 -5.70
C VAL A 407 6.68 -9.37 -4.33
N GLY A 408 6.19 -9.95 -3.24
CA GLY A 408 6.65 -9.61 -1.90
C GLY A 408 5.92 -8.42 -1.27
N MET A 409 6.63 -7.74 -0.36
CA MET A 409 6.05 -6.72 0.53
C MET A 409 6.05 -5.32 -0.07
N LEU A 410 5.05 -4.53 0.31
CA LEU A 410 4.91 -3.08 0.14
C LEU A 410 4.51 -2.49 1.50
N THR A 411 4.75 -1.20 1.74
CA THR A 411 4.36 -0.58 3.01
C THR A 411 2.91 -0.13 3.05
N ASP A 412 2.36 0.33 1.92
CA ASP A 412 1.05 1.00 1.84
C ASP A 412 0.88 2.12 2.90
N SER A 413 1.98 2.80 3.23
CA SER A 413 2.05 3.72 4.36
C SER A 413 2.34 5.15 3.92
N ARG A 414 1.95 6.11 4.75
CA ARG A 414 2.38 7.51 4.63
C ARG A 414 3.45 7.92 5.63
N SER A 415 3.97 6.98 6.43
CA SER A 415 5.03 7.22 7.40
C SER A 415 6.39 6.78 6.87
N PHE A 416 7.41 7.64 6.99
CA PHE A 416 8.80 7.29 6.65
C PHE A 416 9.47 6.32 7.64
N LEU A 417 8.78 5.96 8.73
CA LEU A 417 9.22 4.94 9.69
C LEU A 417 8.66 3.54 9.37
N SER A 418 7.85 3.43 8.32
CA SER A 418 7.13 2.21 7.95
C SER A 418 8.00 1.11 7.34
N TYR A 419 9.25 1.37 6.96
CA TYR A 419 10.11 0.34 6.35
C TYR A 419 10.43 -0.83 7.30
N THR A 420 10.22 -0.67 8.60
CA THR A 420 10.21 -1.78 9.57
C THR A 420 9.14 -2.84 9.28
N ARG A 421 8.10 -2.52 8.49
CA ARG A 421 7.13 -3.49 7.95
C ARG A 421 7.79 -4.49 7.00
N HIS A 422 8.81 -4.09 6.23
CA HIS A 422 9.60 -5.02 5.43
C HIS A 422 10.45 -5.96 6.31
N GLU A 423 11.05 -5.45 7.39
CA GLU A 423 11.73 -6.31 8.38
C GLU A 423 10.74 -7.32 8.99
N TYR A 424 9.56 -6.84 9.39
CA TYR A 424 8.52 -7.66 9.99
C TYR A 424 8.06 -8.77 9.03
N PHE A 425 7.74 -8.42 7.77
CA PHE A 425 7.40 -9.36 6.72
C PHE A 425 8.50 -10.41 6.48
N ARG A 426 9.76 -9.96 6.34
CA ARG A 426 10.90 -10.85 6.05
C ARG A 426 11.11 -11.87 7.16
N ARG A 427 10.98 -11.47 8.44
CA ARG A 427 11.05 -12.39 9.57
C ARG A 427 9.93 -13.42 9.54
N ILE A 428 8.69 -12.98 9.30
CA ILE A 428 7.52 -13.86 9.21
C ILE A 428 7.67 -14.87 8.04
N LEU A 429 8.11 -14.40 6.88
CA LEU A 429 8.37 -15.23 5.70
C LEU A 429 9.44 -16.29 5.99
N CYS A 430 10.58 -15.88 6.53
CA CYS A 430 11.68 -16.80 6.86
C CYS A 430 11.26 -17.83 7.91
N ASN A 431 10.46 -17.42 8.90
CA ASN A 431 9.91 -18.34 9.89
C ASN A 431 8.96 -19.35 9.29
N LEU A 432 8.02 -18.90 8.44
CA LEU A 432 7.07 -19.79 7.77
C LEU A 432 7.80 -20.85 6.94
N ILE A 433 8.77 -20.44 6.11
CA ILE A 433 9.57 -21.35 5.30
C ILE A 433 10.44 -22.26 6.17
N GLY A 434 11.11 -21.70 7.19
CA GLY A 434 11.95 -22.48 8.10
C GLY A 434 11.16 -23.56 8.84
N THR A 435 9.93 -23.27 9.26
CA THR A 435 9.03 -24.26 9.87
C THR A 435 8.66 -25.37 8.89
N TRP A 436 8.35 -25.06 7.63
CA TRP A 436 8.08 -26.09 6.62
C TRP A 436 9.30 -27.00 6.38
N VAL A 437 10.51 -26.43 6.39
CA VAL A 437 11.75 -27.20 6.26
C VAL A 437 11.98 -28.10 7.46
N GLU A 438 11.89 -27.59 8.70
CA GLU A 438 12.07 -28.41 9.92
C GLU A 438 11.05 -29.53 10.05
N ASN A 439 9.82 -29.31 9.57
CA ASN A 439 8.77 -30.33 9.55
C ASN A 439 8.97 -31.39 8.45
N GLY A 440 9.96 -31.24 7.56
CA GLY A 440 10.17 -32.13 6.42
C GLY A 440 9.18 -31.93 5.28
N GLU A 441 8.50 -30.77 5.23
CA GLU A 441 7.55 -30.40 4.19
C GLU A 441 8.25 -29.80 2.96
N TYR A 442 9.49 -29.33 3.11
CA TYR A 442 10.36 -28.83 2.02
C TYR A 442 11.85 -29.15 2.30
N PRO A 443 12.69 -29.43 1.29
CA PRO A 443 14.10 -29.77 1.51
C PRO A 443 14.92 -28.61 2.09
N GLU A 444 15.85 -28.94 2.99
CA GLU A 444 16.85 -28.01 3.54
C GLU A 444 18.00 -27.77 2.53
N ASP A 445 17.68 -27.17 1.39
CA ASP A 445 18.66 -26.72 0.39
C ASP A 445 18.82 -25.20 0.47
N TYR A 446 19.85 -24.74 1.19
CA TYR A 446 20.10 -23.30 1.36
C TYR A 446 20.41 -22.55 0.06
N GLY A 447 20.86 -23.25 -1.00
CA GLY A 447 21.03 -22.62 -2.31
C GLY A 447 19.69 -22.22 -2.92
N GLN A 448 18.71 -23.13 -2.86
CA GLN A 448 17.36 -22.87 -3.37
C GLN A 448 16.54 -21.98 -2.43
N LEU A 449 16.56 -22.27 -1.12
CA LEU A 449 15.83 -21.50 -0.11
C LEU A 449 16.31 -20.05 -0.04
N GLY A 450 17.63 -19.86 -0.07
CA GLY A 450 18.23 -18.53 -0.06
C GLY A 450 17.83 -17.70 -1.29
N ALA A 451 17.90 -18.29 -2.48
CA ALA A 451 17.46 -17.64 -3.72
C ALA A 451 15.97 -17.28 -3.67
N LEU A 452 15.11 -18.19 -3.19
CA LEU A 452 13.68 -17.95 -3.03
C LEU A 452 13.40 -16.77 -2.09
N VAL A 453 14.08 -16.72 -0.95
CA VAL A 453 13.93 -15.64 0.04
C VAL A 453 14.40 -14.29 -0.52
N GLN A 454 15.51 -14.26 -1.26
CA GLN A 454 15.99 -13.05 -1.94
C GLN A 454 15.05 -12.60 -3.05
N ASP A 455 14.48 -13.55 -3.78
CA ASP A 455 13.51 -13.30 -4.84
C ASP A 455 12.25 -12.62 -4.29
N ILE A 456 11.64 -13.19 -3.25
CA ILE A 456 10.44 -12.60 -2.62
C ILE A 456 10.77 -11.28 -1.91
N SER A 457 11.97 -11.14 -1.36
CA SER A 457 12.37 -9.93 -0.62
C SER A 457 12.67 -8.73 -1.53
N TYR A 458 12.97 -8.94 -2.82
CA TYR A 458 13.38 -7.89 -3.75
C TYR A 458 13.35 -8.30 -5.24
N ASN A 459 13.99 -9.40 -5.66
CA ASN A 459 14.26 -9.63 -7.10
C ASN A 459 12.99 -9.82 -7.93
N ASN A 460 11.96 -10.47 -7.37
CA ASN A 460 10.68 -10.66 -8.05
C ASN A 460 10.01 -9.32 -8.34
N ALA A 461 9.91 -8.42 -7.36
CA ALA A 461 9.39 -7.07 -7.58
C ALA A 461 10.19 -6.33 -8.66
N LYS A 462 11.52 -6.35 -8.55
CA LYS A 462 12.39 -5.70 -9.55
C LYS A 462 12.11 -6.18 -10.96
N ALA A 463 12.04 -7.49 -11.16
CA ALA A 463 11.79 -8.10 -12.47
C ALA A 463 10.35 -7.85 -12.95
N TYR A 464 9.37 -7.98 -12.06
CA TYR A 464 7.95 -7.82 -12.39
C TYR A 464 7.60 -6.41 -12.83
N PHE A 465 8.16 -5.39 -12.17
CA PHE A 465 7.90 -3.98 -12.51
C PHE A 465 8.91 -3.39 -13.52
N GLY A 466 10.08 -4.01 -13.69
CA GLY A 466 11.13 -3.56 -14.62
C GLY A 466 11.92 -2.35 -14.12
N PHE A 467 12.33 -2.37 -12.85
CA PHE A 467 13.01 -1.26 -12.16
C PHE A 467 14.54 -1.25 -12.23
#